data_AF-A0A0M4QMN6-F1
#
_entry.id   AF-A0A0M4QMN6-F1
#
_cell.length_a   1.000
_cell.length_b   1.000
_cell.length_c   1.000
_cell.angle_alpha   90.00
_cell.angle_beta   90.00
_cell.angle_gamma   90.00
#
_symmetry.space_group_name_H-M   'P 1'
#
loop_
_entity.id
_entity.type
_entity.pdbx_description
1 polymer ?
#
loop_
_entity_poly.entity_id
_entity_poly.type
_entity_poly.pdbx_seq_one_letter_code
_entity_poly.pdbx_strand_id
1 'polypeptide(L)'
;MIKEIYVISRRKLLSSGAALTGAGLLSSSWAGSVLAQGINNAATNDVELLHQLSLFLTERDALDPSLTLRVLARCTEADPLFPEKIRGLWGSIRQQGLSRVAMLSTSPVYQNPQYKDTVQKIVRAWYLGYTGTPVSMRAVDDTRLVTFTGALAYTPTLDATVIPTYSRGHTNYWVDPPSTVAND
;
A
#
# COMPACT_ATOMS: atom_id res chain seq x y z
N MET A 1 -46.84 -5.82 -39.05
CA MET A 1 -46.41 -4.87 -38.01
C MET A 1 -45.34 -5.54 -37.17
N ILE A 2 -44.06 -5.26 -37.42
CA ILE A 2 -42.93 -5.78 -36.64
C ILE A 2 -42.10 -4.56 -36.23
N LYS A 3 -41.96 -4.32 -34.92
CA LYS A 3 -41.14 -3.24 -34.35
C LYS A 3 -39.69 -3.72 -34.34
N GLU A 4 -38.81 -3.05 -35.08
CA GLU A 4 -37.36 -3.23 -34.91
C GLU A 4 -36.91 -2.63 -33.58
N ILE A 5 -36.15 -3.42 -32.82
CA ILE A 5 -35.51 -2.99 -31.57
C ILE A 5 -34.13 -2.44 -31.94
N TYR A 6 -33.95 -1.13 -31.79
CA TYR A 6 -32.67 -0.47 -32.07
C TYR A 6 -31.65 -0.78 -30.96
N VAL A 7 -30.64 -1.59 -31.26
CA VAL A 7 -29.55 -1.90 -30.33
C VAL A 7 -28.49 -0.80 -30.40
N ILE A 8 -28.42 0.03 -29.36
CA ILE A 8 -27.41 1.09 -29.24
C ILE A 8 -26.05 0.45 -28.92
N SER A 9 -25.10 0.59 -29.85
CA SER A 9 -23.72 0.10 -29.68
C SER A 9 -22.91 1.02 -28.76
N ARG A 10 -22.30 0.43 -27.71
CA ARG A 10 -21.46 1.11 -26.71
C ARG A 10 -20.32 1.93 -27.32
N ARG A 11 -19.82 1.54 -28.50
CA ARG A 11 -18.77 2.27 -29.24
C ARG A 11 -19.23 3.63 -29.77
N LYS A 12 -20.50 3.74 -30.21
CA LYS A 12 -21.05 5.01 -30.72
C LYS A 12 -21.33 6.00 -29.59
N LEU A 13 -21.62 5.49 -28.39
CA LEU A 13 -21.91 6.30 -27.20
C LEU A 13 -20.64 7.02 -26.69
N LEU A 14 -19.48 6.36 -26.78
CA LEU A 14 -18.18 6.94 -26.39
C LEU A 14 -17.67 7.98 -27.40
N SER A 15 -17.98 7.84 -28.69
CA SER A 15 -17.56 8.83 -29.71
C SER A 15 -18.38 10.12 -29.69
N SER A 16 -19.56 10.13 -29.07
CA SER A 16 -20.46 11.30 -29.05
C SER A 16 -20.39 12.13 -27.76
N GLY A 17 -19.56 11.74 -26.79
CA GLY A 17 -19.44 12.42 -25.49
C GLY A 17 -18.54 13.67 -25.45
N ALA A 18 -18.00 14.13 -26.59
CA ALA A 18 -16.98 15.18 -26.64
C ALA A 18 -17.49 16.60 -26.98
N ALA A 19 -18.81 16.86 -26.91
CA ALA A 19 -19.37 18.13 -27.39
C ALA A 19 -20.38 18.78 -26.43
N LEU A 20 -20.07 18.84 -25.12
CA LEU A 20 -20.73 19.73 -24.18
C LEU A 20 -19.69 20.51 -23.36
N THR A 21 -18.99 21.42 -24.03
CA THR A 21 -18.22 22.49 -23.41
C THR A 21 -18.80 23.82 -23.86
N GLY A 22 -19.45 24.55 -22.96
CA GLY A 22 -19.95 25.89 -23.28
C GLY A 22 -20.65 26.59 -22.12
N ALA A 23 -19.99 27.65 -21.63
CA ALA A 23 -20.53 28.75 -20.82
C ALA A 23 -20.78 28.50 -19.32
N GLY A 24 -19.69 28.59 -18.55
CA GLY A 24 -19.76 28.88 -17.12
C GLY A 24 -18.38 29.08 -16.50
N LEU A 25 -18.01 30.34 -16.27
CA LEU A 25 -16.89 30.81 -15.43
C LEU A 25 -15.50 30.86 -16.09
N LEU A 26 -15.30 31.93 -16.84
CA LEU A 26 -14.00 32.55 -17.09
C LEU A 26 -13.44 33.10 -15.76
N SER A 27 -12.82 32.26 -14.93
CA SER A 27 -11.98 32.68 -13.79
C SER A 27 -11.08 31.51 -13.34
N SER A 28 -9.76 31.66 -13.49
CA SER A 28 -8.72 30.85 -12.81
C SER A 28 -8.35 29.46 -13.33
N SER A 29 -8.19 29.27 -14.65
CA SER A 29 -7.71 28.00 -15.25
C SER A 29 -6.19 27.77 -15.14
N TRP A 30 -5.40 28.77 -14.75
CA TRP A 30 -3.95 28.66 -14.61
C TRP A 30 -3.52 28.27 -13.18
N ALA A 31 -4.34 28.60 -12.17
CA ALA A 31 -4.13 28.12 -10.80
C ALA A 31 -4.56 26.64 -10.64
N GLY A 32 -5.63 26.20 -11.32
CA GLY A 32 -6.12 24.82 -11.24
C GLY A 32 -5.16 23.79 -11.83
N SER A 33 -4.44 24.12 -12.92
CA SER A 33 -3.46 23.21 -13.53
C SER A 33 -2.19 23.07 -12.68
N VAL A 34 -1.70 24.16 -12.07
CA VAL A 34 -0.54 24.11 -11.16
C VAL A 34 -0.89 23.37 -9.87
N LEU A 35 -2.09 23.56 -9.32
CA LEU A 35 -2.55 22.82 -8.14
C LEU A 35 -2.78 21.33 -8.45
N ALA A 36 -3.38 21.00 -9.60
CA ALA A 36 -3.58 19.60 -10.01
C ALA A 36 -2.25 18.88 -10.32
N GLN A 37 -1.31 19.55 -11.00
CA GLN A 37 0.04 19.01 -11.22
C GLN A 37 0.83 18.88 -9.90
N GLY A 38 0.69 19.85 -8.99
CA GLY A 38 1.27 19.79 -7.65
C GLY A 38 0.77 18.61 -6.82
N ILE A 39 -0.53 18.33 -6.84
CA ILE A 39 -1.14 17.20 -6.14
C ILE A 39 -0.64 15.87 -6.71
N ASN A 40 -0.60 15.73 -8.04
CA ASN A 40 -0.10 14.51 -8.68
C ASN A 40 1.40 14.27 -8.41
N ASN A 41 2.21 15.33 -8.41
CA ASN A 41 3.64 15.24 -8.10
C ASN A 41 3.89 14.93 -6.62
N ALA A 42 3.13 15.55 -5.70
CA ALA A 42 3.21 15.30 -4.27
C ALA A 42 2.84 13.84 -3.95
N ALA A 43 1.73 13.34 -4.51
CA ALA A 43 1.32 11.96 -4.36
C ALA A 43 2.37 10.97 -4.91
N THR A 44 2.97 11.28 -6.07
CA THR A 44 4.03 10.45 -6.66
C THR A 44 5.28 10.43 -5.77
N ASN A 45 5.68 11.58 -5.21
CA ASN A 45 6.82 11.68 -4.30
C ASN A 45 6.57 10.93 -2.99
N ASP A 46 5.35 11.01 -2.43
CA ASP A 46 5.00 10.30 -1.21
C ASP A 46 5.00 8.78 -1.40
N VAL A 47 4.61 8.28 -2.58
CA VAL A 47 4.73 6.85 -2.92
C VAL A 47 6.19 6.42 -2.96
N GLU A 48 7.06 7.18 -3.63
CA GLU A 48 8.49 6.87 -3.72
C GLU A 48 9.16 6.92 -2.33
N LEU A 49 8.83 7.93 -1.52
CA LEU A 49 9.33 8.03 -0.16
C LEU A 49 8.89 6.85 0.69
N LEU A 50 7.60 6.48 0.63
CA LEU A 50 7.10 5.30 1.32
C LEU A 50 7.80 4.04 0.82
N HIS A 51 8.09 3.93 -0.47
CA HIS A 51 8.80 2.79 -1.04
C HIS A 51 10.19 2.63 -0.41
N GLN A 52 10.99 3.70 -0.41
CA GLN A 52 12.33 3.72 0.18
C GLN A 52 12.30 3.44 1.68
N LEU A 53 11.38 4.09 2.40
CA LEU A 53 11.19 3.86 3.83
C LEU A 53 10.78 2.41 4.10
N SER A 54 9.94 1.81 3.24
CA SER A 54 9.50 0.42 3.39
C SER A 54 10.64 -0.57 3.15
N LEU A 55 11.48 -0.34 2.14
CA LEU A 55 12.69 -1.15 1.90
C LEU A 55 13.62 -1.12 3.12
N PHE A 56 13.87 0.08 3.66
CA PHE A 56 14.65 0.27 4.87
C PHE A 56 14.03 -0.47 6.08
N LEU A 57 12.73 -0.27 6.32
CA LEU A 57 12.03 -0.83 7.49
C LEU A 57 11.88 -2.36 7.45
N THR A 58 11.85 -2.93 6.24
CA THR A 58 11.72 -4.39 6.06
C THR A 58 13.07 -5.07 5.83
N GLU A 59 14.17 -4.31 5.74
CA GLU A 59 15.51 -4.78 5.34
C GLU A 59 15.47 -5.67 4.08
N ARG A 60 14.78 -5.20 3.04
CA ARG A 60 14.64 -5.90 1.77
C ARG A 60 15.21 -5.10 0.61
N ASP A 61 15.69 -5.84 -0.39
CA ASP A 61 16.23 -5.26 -1.63
C ASP A 61 15.13 -4.80 -2.60
N ALA A 62 13.95 -5.43 -2.54
CA ALA A 62 12.83 -5.12 -3.42
C ALA A 62 11.48 -5.34 -2.74
N LEU A 63 10.52 -4.48 -3.08
CA LEU A 63 9.12 -4.56 -2.74
C LEU A 63 8.28 -4.29 -3.99
N ASP A 64 7.05 -4.80 -4.03
CA ASP A 64 6.14 -4.52 -5.15
C ASP A 64 5.70 -3.04 -5.12
N PRO A 65 6.02 -2.24 -6.16
CA PRO A 65 5.63 -0.82 -6.20
C PRO A 65 4.12 -0.62 -6.19
N SER A 66 3.34 -1.54 -6.77
CA SER A 66 1.88 -1.48 -6.78
C SER A 66 1.29 -1.63 -5.38
N LEU A 67 1.91 -2.47 -4.54
CA LEU A 67 1.53 -2.61 -3.14
C LEU A 67 1.89 -1.37 -2.32
N THR A 68 3.01 -0.71 -2.63
CA THR A 68 3.39 0.55 -1.97
C THR A 68 2.30 1.61 -2.13
N LEU A 69 1.78 1.79 -3.35
CA LEU A 69 0.67 2.69 -3.61
C LEU A 69 -0.57 2.33 -2.79
N ARG A 70 -0.91 1.04 -2.70
CA ARG A 70 -2.07 0.57 -1.90
C ARG A 70 -1.87 0.79 -0.41
N VAL A 71 -0.67 0.53 0.13
CA VAL A 71 -0.33 0.82 1.53
C VAL A 71 -0.51 2.31 1.81
N LEU A 72 0.06 3.19 0.97
CA LEU A 72 -0.09 4.63 1.14
C LEU A 72 -1.56 5.05 1.15
N ALA A 73 -2.35 4.57 0.17
CA ALA A 73 -3.77 4.88 0.08
C ALA A 73 -4.54 4.43 1.33
N ARG A 74 -4.34 3.19 1.79
CA ARG A 74 -5.03 2.63 2.95
C ARG A 74 -4.65 3.32 4.27
N CYS A 75 -3.37 3.64 4.45
CA CYS A 75 -2.92 4.38 5.62
C CYS A 75 -3.44 5.82 5.61
N THR A 76 -3.50 6.47 4.44
CA THR A 76 -4.02 7.85 4.30
C THR A 76 -5.54 7.92 4.48
N GLU A 77 -6.28 6.90 4.00
CA GLU A 77 -7.72 6.77 4.25
C GLU A 77 -8.02 6.70 5.77
N ALA A 78 -7.18 6.01 6.55
CA ALA A 78 -7.32 5.90 8.00
C ALA A 78 -6.81 7.14 8.77
N ASP A 79 -5.79 7.81 8.23
CA ASP A 79 -5.11 8.94 8.85
C ASP A 79 -4.66 9.94 7.76
N PRO A 80 -5.43 11.02 7.51
CA PRO A 80 -5.10 11.98 6.46
C PRO A 80 -3.74 12.66 6.63
N LEU A 81 -3.15 12.64 7.84
CA LEU A 81 -1.82 13.20 8.13
C LEU A 81 -0.68 12.18 7.92
N PHE A 82 -0.99 10.98 7.43
CA PHE A 82 0.00 9.92 7.23
C PHE A 82 1.12 10.32 6.27
N PRO A 83 0.86 10.98 5.11
CA PRO A 83 1.93 11.48 4.24
C PRO A 83 2.91 12.44 4.94
N GLU A 84 2.42 13.35 5.79
CA GLU A 84 3.28 14.23 6.59
C GLU A 84 4.11 13.43 7.60
N LYS A 85 3.50 12.44 8.25
CA LYS A 85 4.17 11.59 9.25
C LYS A 85 5.31 10.78 8.63
N ILE A 86 5.12 10.21 7.44
CA ILE A 86 6.20 9.47 6.75
C ILE A 86 7.31 10.41 6.31
N ARG A 87 7.00 11.62 5.83
CA ARG A 87 8.01 12.64 5.47
C ARG A 87 8.86 13.03 6.67
N GLY A 88 8.21 13.32 7.81
CA GLY A 88 8.90 13.66 9.05
C GLY A 88 9.75 12.52 9.61
N LEU A 89 9.23 11.28 9.56
CA LEU A 89 9.96 10.08 9.97
C LEU A 89 11.20 9.86 9.09
N TRP A 90 11.03 9.84 7.77
CA TRP A 90 12.14 9.61 6.84
C TRP A 90 13.19 10.71 6.91
N GLY A 91 12.76 11.97 7.02
CA GLY A 91 13.67 13.10 7.27
C GLY A 91 14.50 12.91 8.54
N SER A 92 13.89 12.49 9.65
CA SER A 92 14.58 12.25 10.91
C SER A 92 15.57 11.07 10.84
N ILE A 93 15.20 9.98 10.15
CA ILE A 93 16.07 8.83 9.91
C ILE A 93 17.32 9.26 9.12
N ARG A 94 17.12 10.03 8.05
CA ARG A 94 18.23 10.53 7.21
C ARG A 94 19.10 11.54 7.94
N GLN A 95 18.51 12.43 8.72
CA GLN A 95 19.25 13.43 9.51
C GLN A 95 20.17 12.77 10.54
N GLN A 96 19.73 11.67 11.15
CA GLN A 96 20.54 10.90 12.11
C GLN A 96 21.49 9.90 11.43
N GLY A 97 21.49 9.80 10.10
CA GLY A 97 22.39 8.91 9.36
C GLY A 97 22.16 7.42 9.64
N LEU A 98 20.93 7.03 10.00
CA LEU A 98 20.62 5.64 10.34
C LEU A 98 20.61 4.79 9.07
N SER A 99 21.58 3.88 8.93
CA SER A 99 21.75 3.06 7.73
C SER A 99 21.10 1.68 7.82
N ARG A 100 20.73 1.23 9.03
CA ARG A 100 20.10 -0.08 9.28
C ARG A 100 18.90 0.05 10.22
N VAL A 101 17.94 -0.88 10.11
CA VAL A 101 16.76 -0.90 10.99
C VAL A 101 17.14 -1.18 12.44
N ALA A 102 18.18 -2.00 12.67
CA ALA A 102 18.70 -2.25 14.01
C ALA A 102 19.07 -0.94 14.74
N MET A 103 19.69 0.02 14.03
CA MET A 103 20.03 1.34 14.59
C MET A 103 18.79 2.19 14.87
N LEU A 104 17.74 2.08 14.04
CA LEU A 104 16.47 2.77 14.28
C LEU A 104 15.88 2.36 15.63
N SER A 105 15.84 1.05 15.93
CA SER A 105 15.20 0.53 17.16
C SER A 105 15.77 1.11 18.46
N THR A 106 17.06 1.46 18.47
CA THR A 106 17.76 2.06 19.61
C THR A 106 17.85 3.59 19.54
N SER A 107 17.46 4.21 18.42
CA SER A 107 17.60 5.65 18.19
C SER A 107 16.53 6.47 18.90
N PRO A 108 16.79 7.77 19.19
CA PRO A 108 15.76 8.70 19.64
C PRO A 108 14.57 8.85 18.68
N VAL A 109 14.77 8.59 17.37
CA VAL A 109 13.66 8.61 16.40
C VAL A 109 12.59 7.60 16.79
N TYR A 110 12.98 6.39 17.17
CA TYR A 110 12.02 5.33 17.53
C TYR A 110 11.43 5.50 18.94
N GLN A 111 12.06 6.32 19.79
CA GLN A 111 11.49 6.70 21.09
C GLN A 111 10.36 7.73 20.97
N ASN A 112 10.29 8.46 19.86
CA ASN A 112 9.15 9.35 19.58
C ASN A 112 7.89 8.51 19.32
N PRO A 113 6.81 8.65 20.11
CA PRO A 113 5.61 7.82 19.98
C PRO A 113 4.94 7.91 18.61
N GLN A 114 4.95 9.09 17.97
CA GLN A 114 4.35 9.27 16.64
C GLN A 114 5.14 8.52 15.56
N TYR A 115 6.47 8.57 15.63
CA TYR A 115 7.34 7.85 14.71
C TYR A 115 7.26 6.34 14.92
N LYS A 116 7.24 5.89 16.18
CA LYS A 116 7.02 4.48 16.52
C LYS A 116 5.71 3.96 15.95
N ASP A 117 4.60 4.68 16.14
CA ASP A 117 3.29 4.32 15.60
C ASP A 117 3.33 4.26 14.06
N THR A 118 3.93 5.26 13.41
CA THR A 118 4.07 5.30 11.94
C THR A 118 4.86 4.09 11.42
N VAL A 119 6.00 3.76 12.05
CA VAL A 119 6.80 2.56 11.73
C VAL A 119 5.96 1.30 11.88
N GLN A 120 5.24 1.15 13.01
CA GLN A 120 4.40 -0.02 13.25
C GLN A 120 3.29 -0.18 12.22
N LYS A 121 2.63 0.91 11.81
CA LYS A 121 1.61 0.90 10.75
C LYS A 121 2.18 0.41 9.41
N ILE A 122 3.34 0.91 9.01
CA ILE A 122 4.01 0.50 7.76
C ILE A 122 4.40 -0.98 7.83
N VAL A 123 5.08 -1.40 8.90
CA VAL A 123 5.54 -2.79 9.07
C VAL A 123 4.35 -3.76 9.10
N ARG A 124 3.27 -3.43 9.83
CA ARG A 124 2.05 -4.25 9.85
C ARG A 124 1.41 -4.37 8.47
N ALA A 125 1.31 -3.28 7.72
CA ALA A 125 0.74 -3.31 6.38
C ALA A 125 1.49 -4.27 5.44
N TRP A 126 2.82 -4.31 5.53
CA TRP A 126 3.65 -5.23 4.74
C TRP A 126 3.60 -6.67 5.25
N TYR A 127 3.82 -6.89 6.54
CA TYR A 127 3.89 -8.24 7.09
C TYR A 127 2.55 -8.94 7.14
N LEU A 128 1.48 -8.24 7.52
CA LEU A 128 0.15 -8.82 7.70
C LEU A 128 -0.74 -8.65 6.47
N GLY A 129 -0.40 -7.74 5.55
CA GLY A 129 -1.18 -7.50 4.33
C GLY A 129 -2.43 -6.65 4.56
N TYR A 130 -2.58 -6.00 5.71
CA TYR A 130 -3.70 -5.12 6.02
C TYR A 130 -3.28 -3.96 6.94
N THR A 131 -4.05 -2.87 6.93
CA THR A 131 -3.97 -1.77 7.89
C THR A 131 -5.11 -1.86 8.91
N GLY A 132 -5.05 -1.08 9.99
CA GLY A 132 -6.07 -1.10 11.05
C GLY A 132 -5.86 -2.24 12.06
N THR A 133 -6.86 -2.50 12.90
CA THR A 133 -6.80 -3.53 13.93
C THR A 133 -8.03 -4.44 13.83
N PRO A 134 -7.86 -5.71 13.44
CA PRO A 134 -8.98 -6.63 13.36
C PRO A 134 -9.56 -6.87 14.75
N VAL A 135 -10.87 -6.77 14.88
CA VAL A 135 -11.57 -7.04 16.14
C VAL A 135 -12.35 -8.34 16.00
N SER A 136 -11.88 -9.37 16.72
CA SER A 136 -12.53 -10.68 16.73
C SER A 136 -14.01 -10.56 17.08
N MET A 137 -14.84 -11.36 16.38
CA MET A 137 -16.29 -11.41 16.57
C MET A 137 -17.04 -10.10 16.27
N ARG A 138 -16.43 -9.13 15.56
CA ARG A 138 -17.14 -7.99 14.99
C ARG A 138 -17.26 -8.11 13.48
N ALA A 139 -18.42 -7.71 12.95
CA ALA A 139 -18.67 -7.67 11.52
C ALA A 139 -18.00 -6.48 10.82
N VAL A 140 -17.72 -5.39 11.56
CA VAL A 140 -17.12 -4.16 11.05
C VAL A 140 -16.05 -3.67 12.01
N ASP A 141 -14.87 -3.40 11.48
CA ASP A 141 -13.77 -2.72 12.13
C ASP A 141 -13.04 -1.77 11.15
N ASP A 142 -11.92 -1.19 11.59
CA ASP A 142 -11.10 -0.29 10.80
C ASP A 142 -10.10 -1.02 9.88
N THR A 143 -10.13 -2.36 9.85
CA THR A 143 -9.20 -3.15 9.04
C THR A 143 -9.45 -2.91 7.56
N ARG A 144 -8.38 -2.66 6.81
CA ARG A 144 -8.45 -2.52 5.36
C ARG A 144 -7.40 -3.41 4.72
N LEU A 145 -7.85 -4.30 3.84
CA LEU A 145 -6.97 -5.20 3.11
C LEU A 145 -6.10 -4.40 2.13
N VAL A 146 -4.79 -4.68 2.15
CA VAL A 146 -3.81 -4.25 1.16
C VAL A 146 -3.56 -5.38 0.17
N THR A 147 -3.20 -6.56 0.68
CA THR A 147 -2.91 -7.76 -0.10
C THR A 147 -3.05 -9.00 0.77
N PHE A 148 -3.39 -10.13 0.18
CA PHE A 148 -3.36 -11.41 0.87
C PHE A 148 -2.06 -12.15 0.53
N THR A 149 -1.84 -12.47 -0.74
CA THR A 149 -0.68 -13.24 -1.19
C THR A 149 0.64 -12.48 -1.13
N GLY A 150 0.60 -11.15 -1.08
CA GLY A 150 1.80 -10.30 -0.97
C GLY A 150 2.24 -10.01 0.46
N ALA A 151 1.57 -10.58 1.48
CA ALA A 151 1.92 -10.37 2.87
C ALA A 151 3.29 -11.02 3.19
N LEU A 152 4.20 -10.25 3.77
CA LEU A 152 5.57 -10.71 3.98
C LEU A 152 5.68 -11.84 5.01
N ALA A 153 4.70 -11.97 5.93
CA ALA A 153 4.68 -13.02 6.95
C ALA A 153 4.69 -14.44 6.38
N TYR A 154 4.24 -14.64 5.13
CA TYR A 154 4.32 -15.96 4.50
C TYR A 154 5.74 -16.31 4.05
N THR A 155 6.59 -15.31 3.75
CA THR A 155 7.90 -15.51 3.13
C THR A 155 8.80 -16.51 3.85
N PRO A 156 8.96 -16.44 5.19
CA PRO A 156 9.90 -17.31 5.90
C PRO A 156 9.58 -18.80 5.83
N THR A 157 8.36 -19.16 5.46
CA THR A 157 7.90 -20.56 5.45
C THR A 157 7.41 -21.01 4.08
N LEU A 158 7.64 -20.26 3.00
CA LEU A 158 7.11 -20.58 1.67
C LEU A 158 7.63 -21.89 1.08
N ASP A 159 8.78 -22.37 1.57
CA ASP A 159 9.38 -23.66 1.21
C ASP A 159 8.65 -24.86 1.85
N ALA A 160 7.98 -24.65 2.98
CA ALA A 160 7.32 -25.69 3.76
C ALA A 160 5.79 -25.58 3.80
N THR A 161 5.25 -24.36 3.75
CA THR A 161 3.82 -24.08 3.90
C THR A 161 3.28 -23.34 2.69
N VAL A 162 2.05 -23.70 2.32
CA VAL A 162 1.30 -22.98 1.29
C VAL A 162 0.55 -21.82 1.92
N ILE A 163 0.42 -20.72 1.17
CA ILE A 163 -0.48 -19.63 1.55
C ILE A 163 -1.90 -20.20 1.64
N PRO A 164 -2.63 -19.99 2.75
CA PRO A 164 -3.97 -20.57 2.92
C PRO A 164 -4.88 -20.25 1.72
N THR A 165 -5.79 -21.17 1.37
CA THR A 165 -6.66 -21.10 0.18
C THR A 165 -5.99 -21.28 -1.18
N TYR A 166 -4.65 -21.41 -1.25
CA TYR A 166 -3.92 -21.70 -2.49
C TYR A 166 -3.30 -23.11 -2.46
N SER A 167 -3.75 -23.98 -3.35
CA SER A 167 -3.12 -25.28 -3.57
C SER A 167 -1.86 -25.12 -4.42
N ARG A 168 -0.68 -25.04 -3.79
CA ARG A 168 0.62 -25.05 -4.49
C ARG A 168 1.47 -26.28 -4.24
N GLY A 169 1.18 -27.04 -3.19
CA GLY A 169 1.83 -28.32 -2.91
C GLY A 169 1.18 -29.46 -3.71
N HIS A 170 1.96 -30.50 -3.99
CA HIS A 170 1.40 -31.78 -4.41
C HIS A 170 0.64 -32.43 -3.25
N THR A 171 -0.20 -33.42 -3.53
CA THR A 171 -0.84 -34.24 -2.49
C THR A 171 0.23 -34.75 -1.52
N ASN A 172 -0.08 -34.72 -0.21
CA ASN A 172 0.81 -35.20 0.86
C ASN A 172 2.13 -34.41 1.04
N TYR A 173 2.21 -33.15 0.58
CA TYR A 173 3.42 -32.32 0.78
C TYR A 173 3.82 -32.12 2.25
N TRP A 174 2.89 -32.33 3.18
CA TRP A 174 3.08 -32.16 4.64
C TRP A 174 3.55 -33.44 5.36
N VAL A 175 3.73 -34.56 4.64
CA VAL A 175 4.13 -35.83 5.27
C VAL A 175 5.60 -35.79 5.71
N ASP A 176 6.45 -35.18 4.89
CA ASP A 176 7.86 -35.03 5.20
C ASP A 176 8.08 -33.72 5.97
N PRO A 177 8.93 -33.73 7.02
CA PRO A 177 9.29 -32.51 7.71
C PRO A 177 10.09 -31.57 6.78
N PRO A 178 10.06 -30.24 7.02
CA PRO A 178 10.89 -29.30 6.28
C PRO A 178 12.38 -29.68 6.35
N SER A 179 13.16 -29.34 5.33
CA SER A 179 14.60 -29.67 5.30
C SER A 179 15.42 -29.01 6.43
N THR A 180 14.91 -27.93 7.03
CA THR A 180 15.61 -27.09 8.01
C THR A 180 15.18 -27.33 9.46
N VAL A 181 14.97 -28.60 9.88
CA VAL A 181 14.84 -28.95 11.32
C VAL A 181 16.18 -29.33 11.96
N ALA A 182 17.30 -29.12 11.27
CA ALA A 182 18.63 -29.45 11.78
C ALA A 182 19.30 -28.24 12.44
N ASN A 183 19.24 -28.19 13.78
CA ASN A 183 20.03 -27.37 14.73
C ASN A 183 19.43 -26.04 15.21
N ASP A 184 18.39 -26.10 16.04
CA ASP A 184 18.22 -25.18 17.17
C ASP A 184 18.46 -25.92 18.49
#